data_AF-A0A5J6FG23-F1
#
_entry.id   AF-A0A5J6FG23-F1
#
_cell.length_a   1.000
_cell.length_b   1.000
_cell.length_c   1.000
_cell.angle_alpha   90.00
_cell.angle_beta   90.00
_cell.angle_gamma   90.00
#
_symmetry.space_group_name_H-M   'P 1'
#
loop_
_entity.id
_entity.type
_entity.pdbx_description
1 polymer ?
#
loop_
_entity_poly.entity_id
_entity_poly.type
_entity_poly.pdbx_seq_one_letter_code
_entity_poly.pdbx_strand_id
1 'polypeptide(L)'
;MLVFGVENQGGFFWSLLWSLDGPEADPTVWFREFDEEPIAEQEPLSGFLIQFSLFEASMSADYVALPRRLTAAQAARLTEALHLVPLRPFWPWAPTHFYVAPGLVVHVSSEDGEEFDVWAGASHRSALAPLADLPVDWIRFDG
;
A
#
# COMPACT_ATOMS: atom_id res chain seq x y z
N MET A 1 22.19 -10.85 -3.22
CA MET A 1 20.92 -10.13 -3.46
C MET A 1 21.24 -8.70 -3.79
N LEU A 2 20.51 -8.10 -4.73
CA LEU A 2 20.60 -6.68 -5.07
C LEU A 2 19.48 -5.96 -4.32
N VAL A 3 19.84 -5.17 -3.30
CA VAL A 3 18.88 -4.34 -2.55
C VAL A 3 18.59 -3.10 -3.36
N PHE A 4 17.31 -2.75 -3.51
CA PHE A 4 16.87 -1.57 -4.26
C PHE A 4 15.84 -0.72 -3.54
N GLY A 5 15.19 -1.24 -2.49
CA GLY A 5 14.29 -0.48 -1.62
C GLY A 5 14.70 -0.62 -0.16
N VAL A 6 14.70 0.50 0.57
CA VAL A 6 14.99 0.54 2.00
C VAL A 6 14.01 1.51 2.65
N GLU A 7 13.15 1.01 3.55
CA GLU A 7 12.15 1.82 4.24
C GLU A 7 12.31 1.75 5.77
N ASN A 8 11.58 2.62 6.46
CA ASN A 8 11.54 2.70 7.92
C ASN A 8 12.94 2.77 8.55
N GLN A 9 13.79 3.67 8.01
CA GLN A 9 15.16 3.91 8.50
C GLN A 9 16.07 2.66 8.46
N GLY A 10 15.80 1.73 7.55
CA GLY A 10 16.53 0.46 7.45
C GLY A 10 15.89 -0.69 8.23
N GLY A 11 14.61 -0.56 8.60
CA GLY A 11 13.82 -1.68 9.13
C GLY A 11 13.36 -2.63 8.03
N PHE A 12 13.04 -2.11 6.84
CA PHE A 12 12.47 -2.89 5.73
C PHE A 12 13.35 -2.83 4.49
N PHE A 13 13.53 -3.96 3.83
CA PHE A 13 14.36 -4.09 2.64
C PHE A 13 13.62 -4.83 1.53
N TRP A 14 13.72 -4.33 0.31
CA TRP A 14 13.34 -5.07 -0.89
C TRP A 14 14.55 -5.33 -1.77
N SER A 15 14.62 -6.55 -2.28
CA SER A 15 15.78 -7.02 -3.03
C SER A 15 15.42 -8.00 -4.12
N LEU A 16 16.34 -8.14 -5.08
CA LEU A 16 16.27 -9.11 -6.15
C LEU A 16 17.34 -10.20 -5.93
N LEU A 17 17.02 -11.42 -6.31
CA LEU A 17 18.03 -12.46 -6.48
C LEU A 17 18.80 -12.17 -7.78
N TRP A 18 20.04 -11.73 -7.63
CA TRP A 18 20.96 -11.58 -8.76
C TRP A 18 21.70 -12.90 -8.96
N SER A 19 21.35 -13.66 -10.00
CA SER A 19 22.08 -14.87 -10.41
C SER A 19 22.99 -14.58 -11.61
N LEU A 20 24.02 -15.41 -11.78
CA LEU A 20 24.96 -15.34 -12.91
C LEU A 20 24.36 -15.92 -14.20
N ASP A 21 23.26 -16.67 -14.11
CA ASP A 21 22.60 -17.35 -15.23
C ASP A 21 21.73 -16.41 -16.10
N GLY A 22 21.78 -15.11 -15.81
CA GLY A 22 21.04 -14.06 -16.51
C GLY A 22 19.80 -13.61 -15.73
N PRO A 23 19.41 -12.34 -15.83
CA PRO A 23 18.27 -11.82 -15.10
C PRO A 23 16.96 -12.41 -15.65
N GLU A 24 16.07 -12.83 -14.75
CA GLU A 24 14.66 -13.05 -15.08
C GLU A 24 14.06 -11.76 -15.67
N ALA A 25 13.15 -11.89 -16.64
CA ALA A 25 12.56 -10.73 -17.32
C ALA A 25 11.74 -9.84 -16.37
N ASP A 26 11.07 -10.47 -15.39
CA ASP A 26 10.31 -9.80 -14.34
C ASP A 26 10.52 -10.56 -13.03
N PRO A 27 11.63 -10.25 -12.30
CA PRO A 27 12.09 -11.09 -11.20
C PRO A 27 11.19 -11.00 -9.97
N THR A 28 11.16 -12.08 -9.19
CA THR A 28 10.54 -12.07 -7.86
C THR A 28 11.23 -11.06 -6.95
N VAL A 29 10.42 -10.24 -6.27
CA VAL A 29 10.88 -9.31 -5.24
C VAL A 29 10.85 -10.00 -3.88
N TRP A 30 11.91 -9.81 -3.12
CA TRP A 30 12.07 -10.37 -1.78
C TRP A 30 12.07 -9.27 -0.74
N PHE A 31 11.09 -9.32 0.16
CA PHE A 31 10.95 -8.47 1.33
C PHE A 31 11.67 -9.08 2.53
N ARG A 32 12.31 -8.25 3.34
CA ARG A 32 12.92 -8.62 4.63
C ARG A 32 12.72 -7.48 5.61
N GLU A 33 12.36 -7.81 6.85
CA GLU A 33 12.49 -6.90 7.98
C GLU A 33 13.70 -7.28 8.83
N PHE A 34 14.49 -6.28 9.22
CA PHE A 34 15.72 -6.45 10.00
C PHE A 34 16.57 -7.62 9.48
N ASP A 35 16.82 -8.62 10.33
CA ASP A 35 17.63 -9.81 10.05
C ASP A 35 16.79 -11.07 9.83
N GLU A 36 15.48 -10.93 9.57
CA GLU A 36 14.60 -12.08 9.35
C GLU A 36 14.84 -12.77 7.99
N GLU A 37 14.28 -13.97 7.86
CA GLU A 37 14.30 -14.70 6.59
C GLU A 37 13.49 -13.94 5.53
N PRO A 38 14.04 -13.74 4.31
CA PRO A 38 13.30 -13.08 3.25
C PRO A 38 12.02 -13.82 2.87
N ILE A 39 10.97 -13.05 2.64
CA ILE A 39 9.68 -13.53 2.16
C ILE A 39 9.44 -12.93 0.79
N ALA A 40 8.93 -13.75 -0.14
CA ALA A 40 8.58 -13.26 -1.47
C ALA A 40 7.37 -12.32 -1.40
N GLU A 41 7.48 -11.18 -2.08
CA GLU A 41 6.32 -10.38 -2.44
C GLU A 41 5.42 -11.17 -3.38
N GLN A 42 4.14 -10.83 -3.40
CA GLN A 42 3.18 -11.56 -4.22
C GLN A 42 3.34 -11.20 -5.69
N GLU A 43 3.57 -9.92 -6.02
CA GLU A 43 3.83 -9.48 -7.38
C GLU A 43 5.33 -9.57 -7.76
N PRO A 44 5.65 -9.87 -9.03
CA PRO A 44 7.01 -9.69 -9.54
C PRO A 44 7.34 -8.20 -9.64
N LEU A 45 8.59 -7.88 -9.95
CA LEU A 45 9.14 -6.53 -9.92
C LEU A 45 8.26 -5.48 -10.62
N SER A 46 7.70 -5.77 -11.79
CA SER A 46 6.86 -4.82 -12.52
C SER A 46 5.59 -4.42 -11.75
N GLY A 47 4.87 -5.40 -11.20
CA GLY A 47 3.69 -5.17 -10.37
C GLY A 47 4.05 -4.53 -9.03
N PHE A 48 5.13 -5.01 -8.41
CA PHE A 48 5.67 -4.44 -7.18
C PHE A 48 6.00 -2.95 -7.32
N LEU A 49 6.66 -2.54 -8.41
CA LEU A 49 7.03 -1.13 -8.62
C LEU A 49 5.79 -0.22 -8.74
N ILE A 50 4.69 -0.72 -9.31
CA ILE A 50 3.42 0.01 -9.34
C ILE A 50 2.87 0.16 -7.91
N GLN A 51 2.86 -0.92 -7.14
CA GLN A 51 2.38 -0.91 -5.74
C GLN A 51 3.22 0.00 -4.85
N PHE A 52 4.54 -0.10 -4.94
CA PHE A 52 5.47 0.74 -4.20
C PHE A 52 5.25 2.22 -4.54
N SER A 53 5.07 2.54 -5.83
CA SER A 53 4.76 3.92 -6.26
C SER A 53 3.42 4.41 -5.71
N LEU A 54 2.40 3.56 -5.63
CA LEU A 54 1.10 3.90 -5.03
C LEU A 54 1.19 4.09 -3.52
N PHE A 55 1.96 3.24 -2.84
CA PHE A 55 2.22 3.35 -1.41
C PHE A 55 2.88 4.70 -1.09
N GLU A 56 3.97 5.03 -1.77
CA GLU A 56 4.66 6.32 -1.63
C GLU A 56 3.77 7.51 -1.98
N ALA A 57 3.00 7.42 -3.07
CA ALA A 57 2.06 8.47 -3.45
C ALA A 57 0.99 8.73 -2.38
N SER A 58 0.55 7.69 -1.66
CA SER A 58 -0.43 7.82 -0.58
C SER A 58 0.18 8.36 0.71
N MET A 59 1.36 7.85 1.10
CA MET A 59 2.06 8.20 2.35
C MET A 59 2.65 9.61 2.33
N SER A 60 3.14 10.04 1.16
CA SER A 60 3.82 11.32 0.96
C SER A 60 2.92 12.42 0.39
N ALA A 61 1.61 12.23 0.38
CA ALA A 61 0.65 13.19 -0.16
C ALA A 61 0.54 14.47 0.69
N ASP A 62 0.29 15.60 0.03
CA ASP A 62 0.06 16.90 0.71
C ASP A 62 -1.23 16.94 1.52
N TYR A 63 -2.25 16.18 1.09
CA TYR A 63 -3.55 16.07 1.74
C TYR A 63 -3.83 14.62 2.12
N VAL A 64 -4.15 14.40 3.39
CA VAL A 64 -4.34 13.07 3.96
C VAL A 64 -5.71 12.94 4.62
N ALA A 65 -6.33 11.77 4.46
CA ALA A 65 -7.43 11.31 5.29
C ALA A 65 -7.03 9.97 5.95
N LEU A 66 -7.02 9.98 7.28
CA LEU A 66 -6.57 8.88 8.13
C LEU A 66 -7.65 8.62 9.19
N PRO A 67 -8.47 7.57 9.03
CA PRO A 67 -9.43 7.17 10.05
C PRO A 67 -8.72 6.42 11.17
N ARG A 68 -9.40 6.24 12.30
CA ARG A 68 -9.05 5.14 13.21
C ARG A 68 -9.26 3.81 12.50
N ARG A 69 -8.72 2.72 13.08
CA ARG A 69 -8.97 1.35 12.60
C ARG A 69 -10.45 1.12 12.32
N LEU A 70 -10.70 0.57 11.14
CA LEU A 70 -12.02 0.33 10.62
C LEU A 70 -12.42 -1.12 10.78
N THR A 71 -13.71 -1.36 10.91
CA THR A 71 -14.29 -2.70 10.69
C THR A 71 -14.32 -3.03 9.19
N ALA A 72 -14.44 -4.31 8.85
CA ALA A 72 -14.61 -4.76 7.47
C ALA A 72 -15.73 -4.02 6.71
N ALA A 73 -16.87 -3.77 7.37
CA ALA A 73 -18.00 -3.06 6.77
C ALA A 73 -17.69 -1.59 6.48
N GLN A 74 -16.95 -0.92 7.36
CA GLN A 74 -16.52 0.46 7.15
C GLN A 74 -15.45 0.55 6.04
N ALA A 75 -14.49 -0.37 6.01
CA ALA A 75 -13.47 -0.44 4.96
C ALA A 75 -14.09 -0.70 3.57
N ALA A 76 -15.08 -1.61 3.49
CA ALA A 76 -15.82 -1.87 2.26
C ALA A 76 -16.61 -0.63 1.79
N ARG A 77 -17.26 0.08 2.71
CA ARG A 77 -18.00 1.30 2.37
C ARG A 77 -17.08 2.46 1.96
N LEU A 78 -15.90 2.55 2.57
CA LEU A 78 -14.90 3.55 2.22
C LEU A 78 -14.39 3.36 0.79
N THR A 79 -14.23 2.11 0.37
CA THR A 79 -13.67 1.76 -0.94
C THR A 79 -14.71 1.57 -2.04
N GLU A 80 -16.00 1.63 -1.72
CA GLU A 80 -17.11 1.37 -2.65
C GLU A 80 -17.09 2.27 -3.90
N ALA A 81 -16.73 3.54 -3.74
CA ALA A 81 -16.67 4.51 -4.85
C ALA A 81 -15.29 4.56 -5.54
N LEU A 82 -14.35 3.72 -5.14
CA LEU A 82 -12.98 3.71 -5.63
C LEU A 82 -12.75 2.50 -6.55
N HIS A 83 -11.74 2.60 -7.41
CA HIS A 83 -11.34 1.50 -8.28
C HIS A 83 -10.24 0.68 -7.59
N LEU A 84 -10.50 -0.60 -7.34
CA LEU A 84 -9.46 -1.54 -6.90
C LEU A 84 -8.38 -1.67 -7.99
N VAL A 85 -7.13 -1.53 -7.59
CA VAL A 85 -5.98 -1.82 -8.46
C VAL A 85 -5.86 -3.34 -8.59
N PRO A 86 -5.88 -3.93 -9.81
CA PRO A 86 -6.01 -5.37 -10.01
C PRO A 86 -4.66 -6.09 -9.88
N LEU A 87 -4.01 -5.93 -8.73
CA LEU A 87 -2.77 -6.61 -8.34
C LEU A 87 -3.02 -7.41 -7.06
N ARG A 88 -2.23 -8.47 -6.86
CA ARG A 88 -2.20 -9.23 -5.60
C ARG A 88 -1.75 -8.34 -4.44
N PRO A 89 -2.05 -8.69 -3.18
CA PRO A 89 -1.70 -7.83 -2.05
C PRO A 89 -0.20 -7.52 -1.98
N PHE A 90 0.11 -6.26 -1.69
CA PHE A 90 1.45 -5.79 -1.34
C PHE A 90 1.76 -6.14 0.11
N TRP A 91 3.04 -6.34 0.42
CA TRP A 91 3.58 -6.56 1.76
C TRP A 91 3.12 -7.88 2.40
N PRO A 92 4.01 -8.88 2.56
CA PRO A 92 3.61 -10.23 2.97
C PRO A 92 2.98 -10.37 4.37
N TRP A 93 3.22 -9.45 5.30
CA TRP A 93 2.71 -9.56 6.68
C TRP A 93 1.42 -8.82 6.95
N ALA A 94 1.22 -7.69 6.26
CA ALA A 94 0.01 -6.93 6.33
C ALA A 94 -0.53 -6.77 4.90
N PRO A 95 -1.22 -7.80 4.37
CA PRO A 95 -1.74 -7.79 3.01
C PRO A 95 -2.45 -6.47 2.70
N THR A 96 -1.86 -5.70 1.80
CA THR A 96 -2.28 -4.34 1.49
C THR A 96 -2.84 -4.28 0.07
N HIS A 97 -4.05 -3.73 -0.06
CA HIS A 97 -4.70 -3.48 -1.35
C HIS A 97 -4.75 -1.99 -1.62
N PHE A 98 -4.65 -1.62 -2.89
CA PHE A 98 -4.72 -0.22 -3.33
C PHE A 98 -6.02 0.06 -4.08
N TYR A 99 -6.60 1.21 -3.79
CA TYR A 99 -7.79 1.75 -4.43
C TYR A 99 -7.51 3.15 -4.93
N VAL A 100 -8.05 3.51 -6.09
CA VAL A 100 -7.75 4.78 -6.73
C VAL A 100 -8.99 5.49 -7.25
N ALA A 101 -8.93 6.81 -7.23
CA ALA A 101 -9.82 7.72 -7.95
C ALA A 101 -8.99 8.90 -8.49
N PRO A 102 -9.53 9.77 -9.36
CA PRO A 102 -8.78 10.91 -9.87
C PRO A 102 -8.16 11.76 -8.75
N GLY A 103 -6.83 11.77 -8.68
CA GLY A 103 -6.07 12.53 -7.68
C GLY A 103 -6.05 11.95 -6.26
N LEU A 104 -6.52 10.73 -6.06
CA LEU A 104 -6.63 10.04 -4.77
C LEU A 104 -6.08 8.61 -4.87
N VAL A 105 -5.19 8.25 -3.94
CA VAL A 105 -4.73 6.88 -3.72
C VAL A 105 -5.05 6.48 -2.28
N VAL A 106 -5.68 5.33 -2.11
CA VAL A 106 -5.99 4.75 -0.80
C VAL A 106 -5.34 3.39 -0.72
N HIS A 107 -4.64 3.11 0.38
CA HIS A 107 -4.24 1.75 0.71
C HIS A 107 -4.98 1.26 1.95
N VAL A 108 -5.34 -0.03 1.92
CA VAL A 108 -6.07 -0.72 2.99
C VAL A 108 -5.30 -1.98 3.34
N SER A 109 -4.88 -2.08 4.58
CA SER A 109 -4.10 -3.20 5.11
C SER A 109 -4.84 -3.86 6.27
N SER A 110 -4.67 -5.17 6.41
CA SER A 110 -5.26 -5.95 7.50
C SER A 110 -4.42 -7.21 7.72
N GLU A 111 -3.99 -7.44 8.97
CA GLU A 111 -3.21 -8.63 9.35
C GLU A 111 -4.11 -9.88 9.53
N ASP A 112 -5.30 -9.71 10.12
CA ASP A 112 -6.17 -10.80 10.56
C ASP A 112 -7.55 -10.85 9.86
N GLY A 113 -7.92 -9.78 9.14
CA GLY A 113 -9.21 -9.64 8.46
C GLY A 113 -10.30 -9.03 9.34
N GLU A 114 -10.00 -8.67 10.59
CA GLU A 114 -10.95 -8.13 11.55
C GLU A 114 -10.84 -6.60 11.64
N GLU A 115 -9.61 -6.09 11.76
CA GLU A 115 -9.32 -4.65 11.80
C GLU A 115 -8.55 -4.18 10.57
N PHE A 116 -8.94 -3.02 10.05
CA PHE A 116 -8.39 -2.46 8.83
C PHE A 116 -7.73 -1.11 9.11
N ASP A 117 -6.45 -1.03 8.79
CA ASP A 117 -5.72 0.22 8.71
C ASP A 117 -5.88 0.80 7.30
N VAL A 118 -6.21 2.09 7.22
CA VAL A 118 -6.48 2.78 5.95
C VAL A 118 -5.72 4.07 5.92
N TRP A 119 -5.09 4.36 4.78
CA TRP A 119 -4.48 5.65 4.52
C TRP A 119 -4.91 6.15 3.15
N ALA A 120 -5.45 7.36 3.10
CA ALA A 120 -5.83 8.03 1.87
C ALA A 120 -4.94 9.26 1.65
N GLY A 121 -4.20 9.27 0.54
CA GLY A 121 -3.39 10.40 0.10
C GLY A 121 -3.94 11.03 -1.16
N ALA A 122 -4.02 12.35 -1.17
CA ALA A 122 -4.58 13.13 -2.26
C ALA A 122 -3.64 14.24 -2.76
N SER A 123 -3.65 14.44 -4.07
CA SER A 123 -2.94 15.53 -4.77
C SER A 123 -3.61 16.90 -4.60
N HIS A 124 -4.92 16.90 -4.31
CA HIS A 124 -5.70 18.11 -4.07
C HIS A 124 -6.69 17.85 -2.93
N ARG A 125 -6.92 18.89 -2.12
CA ARG A 125 -7.89 18.87 -1.03
C ARG A 125 -9.26 18.30 -1.46
N SER A 126 -9.78 18.77 -2.59
CA SER A 126 -11.10 18.35 -3.08
C SER A 126 -11.19 16.89 -3.53
N ALA A 127 -10.06 16.20 -3.75
CA ALA A 127 -10.05 14.80 -4.14
C ALA A 127 -10.44 13.86 -2.98
N LEU A 128 -10.47 14.36 -1.73
CA LEU A 128 -10.94 13.64 -0.55
C LEU A 128 -12.46 13.71 -0.36
N ALA A 129 -13.17 14.54 -1.15
CA ALA A 129 -14.62 14.68 -1.08
C ALA A 129 -15.43 13.36 -1.13
N PRO A 130 -15.03 12.32 -1.90
CA PRO A 130 -15.71 11.02 -1.88
C PRO A 130 -15.73 10.33 -0.50
N LEU A 131 -14.83 10.71 0.40
CA LEU A 131 -14.68 10.12 1.73
C LEU A 131 -15.42 10.91 2.81
N ALA A 132 -15.86 12.15 2.54
CA ALA A 132 -16.36 13.08 3.55
C ALA A 132 -17.66 12.64 4.24
N ASP A 133 -18.54 11.94 3.53
CA ASP A 133 -19.85 11.51 4.05
C ASP A 133 -19.80 10.16 4.80
N LEU A 134 -18.61 9.58 4.99
CA LEU A 134 -18.45 8.30 5.67
C LEU A 134 -18.54 8.49 7.20
N PRO A 135 -19.40 7.72 7.90
CA PRO A 135 -19.52 7.78 9.35
C PRO A 135 -18.37 7.00 10.02
N VAL A 136 -17.15 7.52 9.89
CA VAL A 136 -15.94 6.99 10.50
C VAL A 136 -15.29 8.04 11.40
N ASP A 137 -14.59 7.58 12.44
CA ASP A 137 -13.85 8.48 13.31
C ASP A 137 -12.49 8.81 12.68
N TRP A 138 -12.29 10.08 12.34
CA TRP A 138 -11.08 10.56 11.67
C TRP A 138 -10.01 10.98 12.67
N ILE A 139 -8.80 10.43 12.55
CA ILE A 139 -7.61 10.96 13.22
C ILE A 139 -7.18 12.25 12.52
N ARG A 140 -7.22 12.24 11.18
CA ARG A 140 -6.94 13.39 10.32
C ARG A 140 -7.83 13.35 9.10
N PHE A 141 -8.33 14.51 8.69
CA PHE A 141 -9.09 14.67 7.45
C PHE A 141 -8.83 16.05 6.86
N ASP A 142 -8.04 16.12 5.80
CA ASP A 142 -7.60 17.40 5.25
C ASP A 142 -8.55 18.01 4.21
N GLY A 143 -9.58 17.30 3.72
CA GLY A 143 -10.31 17.74 2.51
C GLY A 143 -11.79 17.42 2.40
#